data_AF-A0AAU6Q318-F1
#
_entry.id   AF-A0AAU6Q318-F1
#
_cell.length_a   1.000
_cell.length_b   1.000
_cell.length_c   1.000
_cell.angle_alpha   90.00
_cell.angle_beta   90.00
_cell.angle_gamma   90.00
#
_symmetry.space_group_name_H-M   'P 1'
#
loop_
_entity.id
_entity.type
_entity.pdbx_description
1 polymer ?
#
loop_
_entity_poly.entity_id
_entity_poly.type
_entity_poly.pdbx_seq_one_letter_code
_entity_poly.pdbx_strand_id
1 'polypeptide(L)'
;MLQTQLLTALLALGTPTRDTTPVATADLSPWLKKHVPTLTTHAQRLKDGATWQEVTSLIDTTVKAAQELKPLLQGKSRARIVLTIVQTLVREYAPPSAAWLTMLLDSQFAEQLVEMAFRRLFP
;
A
#
# COMPACT_ATOMS: atom_id res chain seq x y z
N MET A 1 -4.98 -5.57 14.56
CA MET A 1 -3.52 -5.68 14.39
C MET A 1 -3.04 -5.00 13.11
N LEU A 2 -3.69 -5.21 11.97
CA LEU A 2 -3.36 -4.55 10.70
C LEU A 2 -3.16 -3.02 10.77
N GLN A 3 -4.07 -2.29 11.41
CA GLN A 3 -3.97 -0.82 11.49
C GLN A 3 -2.65 -0.37 12.16
N THR A 4 -2.19 -1.10 13.18
CA THR A 4 -0.92 -0.86 13.84
C THR A 4 0.25 -1.19 12.93
N GLN A 5 0.20 -2.30 12.19
CA GLN A 5 1.26 -2.68 11.23
C GLN A 5 1.38 -1.65 10.09
N LEU A 6 0.25 -1.22 9.51
CA LEU A 6 0.22 -0.19 8.47
C LEU A 6 0.73 1.15 9.00
N LEU A 7 0.34 1.54 10.21
CA LEU A 7 0.87 2.73 10.86
C LEU A 7 2.39 2.64 11.02
N THR A 8 2.91 1.53 11.56
CA THR A 8 4.34 1.33 11.73
C THR A 8 5.09 1.35 10.40
N ALA A 9 4.54 0.71 9.37
CA ALA A 9 5.15 0.68 8.04
C ALA A 9 5.17 2.07 7.38
N LEU A 10 4.09 2.85 7.52
CA LEU A 10 4.01 4.22 6.98
C LEU A 10 4.90 5.20 7.75
N LEU A 11 4.99 5.07 9.08
CA LEU A 11 5.93 5.86 9.90
C LEU A 11 7.39 5.51 9.56
N ALA A 12 7.69 4.22 9.37
CA ALA A 12 9.01 3.79 8.90
C ALA A 12 9.33 4.33 7.50
N LEU A 13 8.32 4.49 6.63
CA LEU A 13 8.49 5.13 5.34
C LEU A 13 8.70 6.65 5.48
N GLY A 14 8.01 7.28 6.43
CA GLY A 14 8.10 8.69 6.75
C GLY A 14 9.28 9.07 7.63
N THR A 15 10.23 8.16 7.87
CA THR A 15 11.45 8.48 8.63
C THR A 15 12.16 9.65 7.97
N PRO A 16 12.46 10.71 8.74
CA PRO A 16 12.93 11.97 8.19
C PRO A 16 14.27 11.78 7.46
N THR A 17 14.30 12.23 6.21
CA THR A 17 15.54 12.61 5.54
C THR A 17 15.91 14.04 5.94
N ARG A 18 17.16 14.45 5.68
CA ARG A 18 17.79 15.70 6.19
C ARG A 18 16.93 16.97 6.06
N ASP A 19 15.99 16.99 5.11
CA ASP A 19 15.15 18.15 4.77
C ASP A 19 13.63 17.92 4.91
N THR A 20 13.18 16.86 5.60
CA THR A 20 11.74 16.53 5.72
C THR A 20 11.27 16.59 7.17
N THR A 21 10.15 17.28 7.40
CA THR A 21 9.43 17.26 8.68
C THR A 21 9.04 15.81 9.03
N PRO A 22 9.30 15.34 10.26
CA PRO A 22 8.95 13.99 10.66
C PRO A 22 7.43 13.77 10.60
N VAL A 23 7.01 12.69 9.96
CA VAL A 23 5.59 12.28 9.93
C VAL A 23 5.21 11.73 11.29
N ALA A 24 4.20 12.31 11.93
CA ALA A 24 3.70 11.85 13.21
C ALA A 24 2.50 10.92 13.04
N THR A 25 2.21 10.13 14.08
CA THR A 25 1.02 9.27 14.14
C THR A 25 -0.28 10.06 13.95
N ALA A 26 -0.32 11.30 14.43
CA ALA A 26 -1.47 12.18 14.30
C ALA A 26 -1.80 12.51 12.82
N ASP A 27 -0.78 12.62 11.97
CA ASP A 27 -0.93 12.96 10.55
C ASP A 27 -1.51 11.79 9.74
N LEU A 28 -1.14 10.56 10.11
CA LEU A 28 -1.58 9.34 9.44
C LEU A 28 -2.91 8.78 9.96
N SER A 29 -3.30 9.15 11.18
CA SER A 29 -4.52 8.62 11.83
C SER A 29 -5.81 8.88 11.04
N PRO A 30 -6.08 10.07 10.48
CA PRO A 30 -7.26 10.32 9.64
C PRO A 30 -7.26 9.46 8.38
N TRP A 31 -6.11 9.33 7.72
CA TRP A 31 -5.95 8.50 6.53
C TRP A 31 -6.23 7.03 6.84
N LEU A 32 -5.67 6.52 7.94
CA LEU A 32 -5.89 5.14 8.38
C LEU A 32 -7.37 4.87 8.64
N LYS A 33 -8.06 5.75 9.36
CA LYS A 33 -9.50 5.60 9.64
C LYS A 33 -10.33 5.57 8.36
N LYS A 34 -9.96 6.38 7.36
CA LYS A 34 -10.70 6.51 6.09
C LYS A 34 -10.48 5.31 5.16
N HIS A 35 -9.24 4.86 4.99
CA HIS A 35 -8.88 3.93 3.92
C HIS A 35 -8.64 2.49 4.37
N VAL A 36 -8.22 2.26 5.62
CA VAL A 36 -7.92 0.90 6.11
C VAL A 36 -9.11 -0.05 6.02
N PRO A 37 -10.37 0.34 6.35
CA PRO A 37 -11.50 -0.57 6.22
C PRO A 37 -11.67 -1.09 4.79
N THR A 38 -11.64 -0.20 3.80
CA THR A 38 -11.77 -0.55 2.38
C THR A 38 -10.61 -1.41 1.89
N LEU A 39 -9.37 -1.04 2.23
CA LEU A 39 -8.17 -1.81 1.89
C LEU A 39 -8.19 -3.21 2.50
N THR A 40 -8.68 -3.33 3.73
CA THR A 40 -8.86 -4.62 4.42
C THR A 40 -9.85 -5.50 3.67
N THR A 41 -11.00 -4.94 3.25
CA THR A 41 -12.01 -5.68 2.48
C THR A 41 -11.42 -6.24 1.19
N HIS A 42 -10.64 -5.44 0.44
CA HIS A 42 -9.98 -5.93 -0.78
C HIS A 42 -8.91 -6.98 -0.48
N ALA A 43 -8.10 -6.78 0.56
CA ALA A 43 -7.08 -7.76 0.94
C ALA A 43 -7.68 -9.08 1.42
N GLN A 44 -8.83 -9.05 2.10
CA GLN A 44 -9.53 -10.26 2.54
C GLN A 44 -10.04 -11.10 1.36
N ARG A 45 -10.42 -10.49 0.24
CA ARG A 45 -10.83 -11.24 -0.97
C ARG A 45 -9.71 -12.10 -1.55
N LEU A 46 -8.45 -11.76 -1.26
CA LEU A 46 -7.31 -12.60 -1.66
C LEU A 46 -7.34 -13.98 -0.98
N LYS A 47 -8.05 -14.13 0.16
CA LYS A 47 -8.21 -15.42 0.86
C LYS A 47 -9.03 -16.42 0.06
N ASP A 48 -10.07 -15.93 -0.61
CA ASP A 48 -11.01 -16.78 -1.36
C ASP A 48 -10.46 -17.15 -2.74
N GLY A 49 -9.40 -16.46 -3.18
CA GLY A 49 -8.69 -16.73 -4.42
C GLY A 49 -7.95 -15.48 -4.87
N ALA A 50 -6.62 -15.51 -4.78
CA ALA A 50 -5.80 -14.39 -5.18
C ALA A 50 -5.67 -14.37 -6.72
N THR A 51 -6.73 -13.96 -7.41
CA THR A 51 -6.73 -13.83 -8.87
C THR A 51 -6.07 -12.52 -9.30
N TRP A 52 -5.60 -12.44 -10.55
CA TRP A 52 -5.08 -11.19 -11.11
C TRP A 52 -6.06 -10.02 -11.01
N GLN A 53 -7.37 -10.28 -11.07
CA GLN A 53 -8.39 -9.26 -10.92
C GLN A 53 -8.44 -8.69 -9.51
N GLU A 54 -8.43 -9.54 -8.47
CA GLU A 54 -8.42 -9.10 -7.07
C GLU A 54 -7.13 -8.35 -6.73
N VAL A 55 -5.99 -8.82 -7.25
CA VAL A 55 -4.68 -8.17 -7.09
C VAL A 55 -4.69 -6.78 -7.72
N THR A 56 -5.18 -6.67 -8.96
CA THR A 56 -5.27 -5.37 -9.66
C THR A 56 -6.22 -4.43 -8.94
N SER A 57 -7.36 -4.93 -8.44
CA SER A 57 -8.31 -4.14 -7.68
C SER A 57 -7.71 -3.62 -6.36
N LEU A 58 -6.96 -4.46 -5.65
CA LEU A 58 -6.24 -4.04 -4.44
C LEU A 58 -5.20 -2.95 -4.76
N ILE A 59 -4.42 -3.13 -5.81
CA ILE A 59 -3.42 -2.14 -6.26
C ILE A 59 -4.10 -0.82 -6.61
N ASP A 60 -5.18 -0.84 -7.41
CA ASP A 60 -5.89 0.37 -7.83
C ASP A 60 -6.50 1.13 -6.64
N THR A 61 -7.14 0.43 -5.71
CA THR A 61 -7.68 1.02 -4.49
C THR A 61 -6.57 1.63 -3.65
N THR A 62 -5.43 0.95 -3.54
CA THR A 62 -4.26 1.45 -2.81
C THR A 62 -3.64 2.67 -3.49
N VAL A 63 -3.55 2.67 -4.82
CA VAL A 63 -3.06 3.80 -5.61
C VAL A 63 -3.92 5.04 -5.39
N LYS A 64 -5.25 4.90 -5.37
CA LYS A 64 -6.17 5.99 -5.05
C LYS A 64 -5.97 6.49 -3.62
N ALA A 65 -5.84 5.58 -2.65
CA ALA A 65 -5.60 5.95 -1.26
C ALA A 65 -4.23 6.65 -1.06
N ALA A 66 -3.19 6.20 -1.77
CA ALA A 66 -1.83 6.70 -1.63
C ALA A 66 -1.64 8.12 -2.18
N GLN A 67 -2.52 8.62 -3.05
CA GLN A 67 -2.48 10.03 -3.50
C GLN A 67 -2.59 11.00 -2.31
N GLU A 68 -3.43 10.67 -1.32
CA GLU A 68 -3.61 11.49 -0.12
C GLU A 68 -2.38 11.46 0.80
N LEU A 69 -1.52 10.45 0.67
CA LEU A 69 -0.29 10.31 1.46
C LEU A 69 0.91 11.01 0.83
N LYS A 70 0.88 11.31 -0.47
CA LYS A 70 1.99 11.97 -1.18
C LYS A 70 2.47 13.27 -0.53
N PRO A 71 1.60 14.21 -0.08
CA PRO A 71 2.08 15.43 0.57
C PRO A 71 2.67 15.19 1.97
N LEU A 72 2.33 14.08 2.63
CA LEU A 72 2.83 13.71 3.95
C LEU A 72 4.17 12.96 3.84
N LEU A 73 4.34 12.13 2.81
CA LEU A 73 5.53 11.30 2.59
C LEU A 73 6.41 11.87 1.48
N GLN A 74 6.76 13.15 1.60
CA GLN A 74 7.58 13.85 0.61
C GLN A 74 8.96 13.19 0.44
N GLY A 75 9.46 13.17 -0.79
CA GLY A 75 10.73 12.52 -1.13
C GLY A 75 10.65 10.99 -1.28
N LYS A 76 9.49 10.36 -1.05
CA LYS A 76 9.27 8.94 -1.37
C LYS A 76 8.57 8.78 -2.70
N SER A 77 8.94 7.76 -3.47
CA SER A 77 8.25 7.45 -4.72
C SER A 77 6.83 6.99 -4.40
N ARG A 78 5.86 7.43 -5.21
CA ARG A 78 4.45 7.03 -5.08
C ARG A 78 4.27 5.51 -5.17
N ALA A 79 5.07 4.86 -6.03
CA ALA A 79 5.09 3.40 -6.14
C ALA A 79 5.51 2.75 -4.82
N ARG A 80 6.55 3.28 -4.16
CA ARG A 80 7.02 2.74 -2.88
C ARG A 80 5.99 2.86 -1.77
N ILE A 81 5.24 3.97 -1.70
CA ILE A 81 4.15 4.15 -0.74
C ILE A 81 3.10 3.05 -0.93
N VAL A 82 2.63 2.87 -2.17
CA VAL A 82 1.63 1.85 -2.51
C VAL A 82 2.14 0.45 -2.20
N LEU A 83 3.33 0.08 -2.65
CA LEU A 83 3.89 -1.24 -2.43
C LEU A 83 4.03 -1.56 -0.94
N THR A 84 4.44 -0.59 -0.12
CA THR A 84 4.53 -0.77 1.34
C THR A 84 3.17 -1.13 1.95
N ILE A 85 2.10 -0.47 1.50
CA ILE A 85 0.73 -0.76 1.95
C ILE A 85 0.28 -2.13 1.45
N VAL A 86 0.43 -2.42 0.16
CA VAL A 86 0.02 -3.71 -0.45
C VAL A 86 0.78 -4.88 0.17
N GLN A 87 2.10 -4.79 0.34
CA GLN A 87 2.91 -5.82 0.98
C GLN A 87 2.47 -6.09 2.42
N THR A 88 2.13 -5.04 3.18
CA THR A 88 1.62 -5.18 4.55
C THR A 88 0.29 -5.93 4.55
N LEU A 89 -0.63 -5.57 3.64
CA LEU A 89 -1.93 -6.22 3.50
C LEU A 89 -1.82 -7.68 3.06
N VAL A 90 -0.97 -7.96 2.06
CA VAL A 90 -0.72 -9.32 1.55
C VAL A 90 -0.06 -10.18 2.62
N ARG A 91 0.89 -9.66 3.40
CA ARG A 91 1.52 -10.42 4.49
C ARG A 91 0.50 -10.85 5.55
N GLU A 92 -0.47 -10.00 5.85
CA GLU A 92 -1.48 -10.28 6.88
C GLU A 92 -2.60 -11.20 6.37
N TYR A 93 -3.01 -11.08 5.10
CA TYR A 93 -4.24 -11.72 4.60
C TYR A 93 -4.05 -12.71 3.46
N ALA A 94 -2.90 -12.75 2.78
CA ALA A 94 -2.73 -13.65 1.66
C ALA A 94 -2.65 -15.12 2.14
N PRO A 95 -3.40 -16.03 1.49
CA PRO A 95 -3.33 -17.45 1.81
C PRO A 95 -2.00 -18.05 1.36
N PRO A 96 -1.59 -19.23 1.88
CA PRO A 96 -0.38 -19.91 1.42
C PRO A 96 -0.35 -20.20 -0.10
N SER A 97 -1.52 -20.40 -0.70
CA SER A 97 -1.68 -20.57 -2.16
C SER A 97 -1.31 -19.32 -2.97
N ALA A 98 -1.24 -18.16 -2.32
CA ALA A 98 -0.86 -16.88 -2.90
C ALA A 98 0.62 -16.53 -2.67
N ALA A 99 1.49 -17.50 -2.35
CA ALA A 99 2.92 -17.24 -2.14
C ALA A 99 3.61 -16.53 -3.34
N TRP A 100 3.10 -16.77 -4.55
CA TRP A 100 3.55 -16.09 -5.77
C TRP A 100 3.34 -14.58 -5.72
N LEU A 101 2.35 -14.07 -4.98
CA LEU A 101 2.11 -12.63 -4.81
C LEU A 101 3.18 -11.97 -3.97
N THR A 102 3.65 -12.62 -2.92
CA THR A 102 4.78 -12.11 -2.14
C THR A 102 6.02 -12.01 -3.03
N MET A 103 6.33 -13.06 -3.81
CA MET A 103 7.44 -13.03 -4.77
C MET A 103 7.27 -11.93 -5.84
N LEU A 104 6.06 -11.74 -6.36
CA LEU A 104 5.75 -10.68 -7.32
C LEU A 104 6.01 -9.31 -6.70
N LEU A 105 5.48 -9.05 -5.50
CA LEU A 105 5.55 -7.76 -4.83
C LEU A 105 6.95 -7.39 -4.34
N ASP A 106 7.84 -8.36 -4.18
CA ASP A 106 9.26 -8.13 -3.86
C ASP A 106 10.11 -7.87 -5.13
N SER A 107 9.56 -8.09 -6.33
CA SER A 107 10.26 -7.87 -7.59
C SER A 107 10.18 -6.41 -8.07
N GLN A 108 11.15 -5.99 -8.88
CA GLN A 108 11.11 -4.68 -9.56
C GLN A 108 9.91 -4.50 -10.48
N PHE A 109 9.31 -5.61 -10.95
CA PHE A 109 8.11 -5.57 -11.78
C PHE A 109 6.90 -5.00 -11.02
N ALA A 110 6.84 -5.16 -9.70
CA ALA A 110 5.75 -4.62 -8.90
C ALA A 110 5.68 -3.09 -8.95
N GLU A 111 6.83 -2.41 -9.00
CA GLU A 111 6.88 -0.96 -9.18
C GLU A 111 6.30 -0.55 -10.53
N GLN A 112 6.60 -1.29 -11.59
CA GLN A 112 6.05 -1.02 -12.92
C GLN A 112 4.53 -1.22 -12.98
N LEU A 113 4.01 -2.27 -12.33
CA LEU A 113 2.56 -2.50 -12.22
C LEU A 113 1.86 -1.33 -11.53
N VAL A 114 2.44 -0.84 -10.44
CA VAL A 114 1.91 0.30 -9.70
C VAL A 114 1.99 1.58 -10.54
N GLU A 115 3.10 1.83 -11.23
CA GLU A 115 3.25 2.99 -12.12
C GLU A 115 2.26 2.94 -13.30
N MET A 116 2.00 1.76 -13.87
CA MET A 116 0.94 1.58 -14.87
C MET A 116 -0.44 1.89 -14.29
N ALA A 117 -0.73 1.43 -13.07
CA ALA A 117 -1.99 1.74 -12.38
C ALA A 117 -2.14 3.25 -12.14
N PHE A 118 -1.07 3.94 -11.72
CA PHE A 118 -1.07 5.40 -11.61
C PHE A 118 -1.36 6.09 -12.94
N ARG A 119 -0.68 5.70 -14.03
CA ARG A 119 -0.92 6.29 -15.37
C ARG A 119 -2.34 6.06 -15.86
N ARG A 120 -2.91 4.88 -15.58
CA ARG A 120 -4.28 4.53 -15.97
C ARG A 120 -5.33 5.30 -15.16
N LEU A 121 -5.11 5.47 -13.86
CA LEU A 121 -6.07 6.08 -12.94
C LEU A 121 -5.98 7.61 -12.89
N PHE A 122 -4.83 8.17 -13.26
CA PHE A 122 -4.54 9.61 -13.24
C PHE A 122 -3.80 10.01 -14.52
N PRO A 123 -4.51 10.18 -15.65
CA PRO A 123 -3.92 10.60 -16.92
C PRO A 123 -3.45 12.07 -16.91
#